data_AF-A0A2H5ZYS6-F1
#
_entry.id   AF-A0A2H5ZYS6-F1
#
_cell.length_a   1.000
_cell.length_b   1.000
_cell.length_c   1.000
_cell.angle_alpha   90.00
_cell.angle_beta   90.00
_cell.angle_gamma   90.00
#
_symmetry.space_group_name_H-M   'P 1'
#
loop_
_entity.id
_entity.type
_entity.pdbx_description
1 polymer ?
#
loop_
_entity_poly.entity_id
_entity_poly.type
_entity_poly.pdbx_seq_one_letter_code
_entity_poly.pdbx_strand_id
1 'polypeptide(L)'
;MAEEAFEHALGVLRPGIRAGELLRVLEGIQRAGFTVYDDLVHGYGGGYLPPVLGPEGFENPQDAELILRPGMALVIQPNVVTPDARAGVQTGELVVLMEDGAEPVHGYPRGLRRVG
;
A
#
# COMPACT_ATOMS: atom_id res chain seq x y z
N MET A 1 -11.90 -2.79 6.80
CA MET A 1 -10.83 -1.78 6.94
C MET A 1 -9.54 -2.17 6.23
N ALA A 2 -8.69 -3.08 6.75
CA ALA A 2 -7.38 -3.33 6.11
C ALA A 2 -7.48 -3.92 4.69
N GLU A 3 -8.32 -4.95 4.49
CA GLU A 3 -8.59 -5.51 3.16
C GLU A 3 -9.20 -4.48 2.21
N GLU A 4 -10.16 -3.69 2.71
CA GLU A 4 -10.81 -2.62 1.94
C GLU A 4 -9.81 -1.53 1.50
N ALA A 5 -8.89 -1.12 2.38
CA ALA A 5 -7.83 -0.17 2.04
C ALA A 5 -6.91 -0.74 0.96
N PHE A 6 -6.60 -2.04 1.02
CA PHE A 6 -5.80 -2.70 0.00
C PHE A 6 -6.54 -2.76 -1.34
N GLU A 7 -7.81 -3.17 -1.36
CA GLU A 7 -8.64 -3.20 -2.58
C GLU A 7 -8.79 -1.83 -3.22
N HIS A 8 -8.99 -0.78 -2.42
CA HIS A 8 -9.05 0.59 -2.95
C HIS A 8 -7.71 1.05 -3.54
N ALA A 9 -6.59 0.72 -2.89
CA ALA A 9 -5.27 1.03 -3.43
C ALA A 9 -5.02 0.27 -4.75
N LEU A 10 -5.36 -1.01 -4.81
CA LEU A 10 -5.25 -1.82 -6.03
C LEU A 10 -6.13 -1.26 -7.15
N GLY A 11 -7.35 -0.83 -6.86
CA GLY A 11 -8.30 -0.29 -7.84
C GLY A 11 -7.89 1.06 -8.46
N VAL A 12 -7.00 1.81 -7.82
CA VAL A 12 -6.46 3.06 -8.41
C VAL A 12 -5.17 2.86 -9.19
N LEU A 13 -4.42 1.78 -8.92
CA LEU A 13 -3.13 1.53 -9.55
C LEU A 13 -3.26 1.28 -11.05
N ARG A 14 -2.67 2.20 -11.82
CA ARG A 14 -2.49 2.12 -13.27
C ARG A 14 -1.29 2.95 -13.68
N PRO A 15 -0.64 2.66 -14.81
CA PRO A 15 0.38 3.54 -15.37
C PRO A 15 -0.09 4.99 -15.48
N GLY A 16 0.83 5.92 -15.18
CA GLY A 16 0.61 7.35 -15.35
C GLY A 16 0.03 8.08 -14.14
N ILE A 17 -0.44 7.38 -13.10
CA ILE A 17 -0.83 8.05 -11.85
C ILE A 17 0.40 8.53 -11.09
N ARG A 18 0.21 9.53 -10.23
CA ARG A 18 1.23 9.94 -9.25
C ARG A 18 1.17 9.04 -8.03
N ALA A 19 2.31 8.71 -7.42
CA ALA A 19 2.34 7.97 -6.16
C ALA A 19 1.55 8.67 -5.05
N GLY A 20 1.50 10.01 -5.04
CA GLY A 20 0.67 10.78 -4.12
C GLY A 20 -0.85 10.51 -4.20
N GLU A 21 -1.34 9.89 -5.28
CA GLU A 21 -2.73 9.43 -5.35
C GLU A 21 -2.99 8.23 -4.42
N LEU A 22 -1.98 7.37 -4.19
CA LEU A 22 -2.07 6.25 -3.24
C LEU A 22 -2.23 6.75 -1.80
N LEU A 23 -1.50 7.80 -1.42
CA LEU A 23 -1.63 8.43 -0.10
C LEU A 23 -3.08 8.84 0.18
N ARG A 24 -3.74 9.54 -0.74
CA ARG A 24 -5.13 10.01 -0.55
C ARG A 24 -6.12 8.86 -0.31
N VAL A 25 -5.90 7.74 -1.00
CA VAL A 25 -6.71 6.52 -0.83
C VAL A 25 -6.47 5.91 0.55
N LEU A 26 -5.20 5.76 0.93
CA LEU A 26 -4.78 5.07 2.15
C LEU A 26 -4.99 5.90 3.43
N GLU A 27 -5.05 7.23 3.35
CA GLU A 27 -5.56 8.12 4.40
C GLU A 27 -6.99 7.76 4.85
N GLY A 28 -7.72 6.95 4.07
CA GLY A 28 -8.99 6.35 4.48
C GLY A 28 -8.90 5.59 5.81
N ILE A 29 -7.75 5.00 6.12
CA ILE A 29 -7.48 4.31 7.40
C ILE A 29 -7.62 5.30 8.56
N GLN A 30 -6.95 6.45 8.47
CA GLN A 30 -6.98 7.49 9.50
C GLN A 30 -8.35 8.15 9.59
N ARG A 31 -9.02 8.42 8.45
CA ARG A 31 -10.40 8.92 8.42
C ARG A 31 -11.40 7.98 9.08
N ALA A 32 -11.14 6.67 9.05
CA ALA A 32 -11.95 5.67 9.74
C ALA A 32 -11.66 5.54 11.25
N GLY A 33 -10.76 6.37 11.80
CA GLY A 33 -10.43 6.39 13.23
C GLY A 33 -9.35 5.39 13.66
N PHE A 34 -8.58 4.84 12.71
CA PHE A 34 -7.44 3.97 12.97
C PHE A 34 -6.11 4.70 12.77
N THR A 35 -5.01 4.08 13.18
CA THR A 35 -3.65 4.52 12.86
C THR A 35 -2.91 3.44 12.08
N VAL A 36 -1.69 3.75 11.66
CA VAL A 36 -0.73 2.86 11.01
C VAL A 36 0.57 2.86 11.83
N TYR A 37 1.40 1.84 11.66
CA TYR A 37 2.65 1.66 12.43
C TYR A 37 3.90 1.56 11.54
N ASP A 38 3.72 1.13 10.30
CA ASP A 38 4.77 0.87 9.31
C ASP A 38 4.41 1.51 7.96
N ASP A 39 5.32 1.47 7.00
CA ASP A 39 5.08 1.96 5.66
C ASP A 39 3.89 1.28 5.01
N LEU A 40 3.07 2.07 4.32
CA LEU A 40 1.89 1.62 3.60
C LEU A 40 2.19 1.19 2.17
N VAL A 41 3.16 1.86 1.54
CA VAL A 41 3.60 1.58 0.17
C VAL A 41 5.11 1.73 0.09
N HIS A 42 5.77 0.78 -0.56
CA HIS A 42 7.14 0.97 -0.99
C HIS A 42 7.45 0.33 -2.34
N GLY A 43 8.39 0.88 -3.10
CA GLY A 43 8.98 0.20 -4.24
C GLY A 43 9.80 -1.02 -3.81
N TYR A 44 9.88 -2.02 -4.68
CA TYR A 44 10.59 -3.28 -4.41
C TYR A 44 11.43 -3.75 -5.60
N GLY A 45 12.52 -4.47 -5.29
CA GLY A 45 13.48 -4.99 -6.26
C GLY A 45 14.77 -5.42 -5.57
N GLY A 46 15.90 -4.80 -5.92
CA GLY A 46 17.19 -5.02 -5.25
C GLY A 46 17.31 -4.38 -3.85
N GLY A 47 16.21 -3.85 -3.30
CA GLY A 47 16.18 -3.16 -2.01
C GLY A 47 14.81 -2.54 -1.74
N TYR A 48 14.80 -1.62 -0.77
CA TYR A 48 13.67 -0.79 -0.42
C TYR A 48 13.73 0.50 -1.24
N LEU A 49 12.79 0.70 -2.17
CA LEU A 49 12.89 1.72 -3.22
C LEU A 49 11.75 2.73 -3.16
N PRO A 50 11.92 3.94 -3.72
CA PRO A 50 10.83 4.88 -3.91
C PRO A 50 9.68 4.32 -4.77
N PRO A 51 8.45 4.78 -4.56
CA PRO A 51 8.06 5.72 -3.49
C PRO A 51 8.07 5.01 -2.14
N VAL A 52 8.46 5.67 -1.04
CA VAL A 52 8.28 5.13 0.32
C VAL A 52 7.25 5.99 1.05
N LEU A 53 6.09 5.41 1.35
CA LEU A 53 4.97 6.07 2.01
C LEU A 53 4.79 5.53 3.42
N GLY A 54 5.26 6.28 4.41
CA GLY A 54 5.18 5.97 5.83
C GLY A 54 3.96 6.56 6.55
N PRO A 55 3.87 6.36 7.89
CA PRO A 55 2.81 6.91 8.73
C PRO A 55 2.69 8.44 8.68
N GLU A 56 3.81 9.14 8.47
CA GLU A 56 3.89 10.60 8.40
C GLU A 56 3.81 11.15 6.96
N GLY A 57 3.58 10.27 5.98
CA GLY A 57 3.63 10.59 4.55
C GLY A 57 4.89 10.05 3.88
N PHE A 58 5.27 10.62 2.73
CA PHE A 58 6.44 10.14 1.99
C PHE A 58 7.74 10.51 2.71
N GLU A 59 8.67 9.56 2.82
CA GLU A 59 10.02 9.82 3.37
C GLU A 59 10.72 10.95 2.60
N ASN A 60 10.58 10.92 1.27
CA ASN A 60 10.93 12.03 0.40
C ASN A 60 9.65 12.67 -0.16
N PRO A 61 9.32 13.93 0.19
CA PRO A 61 8.14 14.60 -0.33
C PRO A 61 8.05 14.69 -1.86
N GLN A 62 9.19 14.65 -2.58
CA GLN A 62 9.18 14.63 -4.04
C GLN A 62 8.63 13.31 -4.63
N ASP A 63 8.63 12.22 -3.86
CA ASP A 63 8.08 10.94 -4.31
C ASP A 63 6.56 11.02 -4.50
N ALA A 64 5.87 11.97 -3.87
CA ALA A 64 4.46 12.23 -4.14
C ALA A 64 4.20 12.56 -5.62
N GLU A 65 5.18 13.15 -6.30
CA GLU A 65 5.11 13.55 -7.71
C GLU A 65 5.57 12.43 -8.67
N LEU A 66 6.13 11.33 -8.15
CA LEU A 66 6.60 10.20 -8.94
C LEU A 66 5.46 9.61 -9.78
N ILE A 67 5.65 9.59 -11.10
CA ILE A 67 4.73 8.95 -12.03
C ILE A 67 5.02 7.45 -12.06
N LEU A 68 4.02 6.65 -11.71
CA LEU A 68 4.13 5.20 -11.74
C LEU A 68 4.11 4.69 -13.18
N ARG A 69 4.99 3.73 -13.50
CA ARG A 69 5.23 3.23 -14.86
C ARG A 69 5.14 1.71 -14.92
N PRO A 70 4.82 1.13 -16.10
CA PRO A 70 4.88 -0.31 -16.31
C PRO A 70 6.25 -0.88 -15.89
N GLY A 71 6.24 -2.08 -15.30
CA GLY A 71 7.40 -2.77 -14.75
C GLY A 71 7.80 -2.35 -13.33
N MET A 72 7.19 -1.32 -12.74
CA MET A 72 7.40 -1.00 -11.33
C MET A 72 6.81 -2.09 -10.43
N ALA A 73 7.59 -2.52 -9.45
CA ALA A 73 7.18 -3.44 -8.40
C ALA A 73 6.93 -2.62 -7.12
N LEU A 74 5.72 -2.73 -6.56
CA LEU A 74 5.29 -2.00 -5.36
C LEU A 74 4.77 -2.99 -4.33
N VAL A 75 5.23 -2.91 -3.10
CA VAL A 75 4.52 -3.53 -1.98
C VAL A 75 3.44 -2.55 -1.53
N ILE A 76 2.20 -3.03 -1.47
CA ILE A 76 1.07 -2.30 -0.91
C ILE A 76 0.64 -3.06 0.33
N GLN A 77 0.80 -2.46 1.50
CA GLN A 77 0.68 -3.16 2.78
C GLN A 77 -0.06 -2.37 3.88
N PRO A 78 -1.38 -2.14 3.75
CA PRO A 78 -2.17 -1.54 4.83
C PRO A 78 -1.97 -2.25 6.17
N ASN A 79 -1.38 -1.53 7.12
CA ASN A 79 -1.08 -1.99 8.47
C ASN A 79 -1.98 -1.23 9.47
N VAL A 80 -3.24 -1.65 9.57
CA VAL A 80 -4.27 -0.96 10.36
C VAL A 80 -4.14 -1.31 11.83
N VAL A 81 -4.03 -0.30 12.69
CA VAL A 81 -3.83 -0.44 14.13
C VAL A 81 -4.84 0.42 14.89
N THR A 82 -5.32 -0.07 16.04
CA THR A 82 -6.16 0.73 16.94
C THR A 82 -5.37 1.92 17.50
N PRO A 83 -5.99 3.09 17.78
CA PRO A 83 -5.25 4.26 18.30
C PRO A 83 -4.48 4.01 19.60
N ASP A 84 -4.92 3.04 20.42
CA ASP A 84 -4.25 2.62 21.66
C ASP A 84 -3.19 1.52 21.45
N ALA A 85 -2.92 1.16 20.19
CA ALA A 85 -1.96 0.14 19.75
C ALA A 85 -2.17 -1.27 20.35
N ARG A 86 -3.37 -1.58 20.85
CA ARG A 86 -3.68 -2.90 21.45
C ARG A 86 -4.04 -3.97 20.44
N ALA A 87 -4.47 -3.59 19.24
CA ALA A 87 -4.79 -4.53 18.17
C ALA A 87 -4.34 -3.96 16.83
N GLY A 88 -3.84 -4.83 15.95
CA GLY A 88 -3.43 -4.46 14.61
C GLY A 88 -3.51 -5.63 13.65
N VAL A 89 -3.65 -5.32 12.37
CA VAL A 89 -3.60 -6.29 11.27
C VAL A 89 -2.88 -5.64 10.09
N GLN A 90 -1.95 -6.39 9.52
CA GLN A 90 -1.34 -6.05 8.24
C GLN A 90 -1.80 -7.04 7.18
N THR A 91 -2.18 -6.50 6.03
CA THR A 91 -2.51 -7.27 4.84
C THR A 91 -1.88 -6.58 3.64
N GLY A 92 -1.77 -7.31 2.54
CA GLY A 92 -1.26 -6.77 1.30
C GLY A 92 -0.23 -7.67 0.68
N GLU A 93 0.40 -7.18 -0.38
CA GLU A 93 1.31 -7.96 -1.20
C GLU A 93 2.12 -7.09 -2.14
N LEU A 94 3.10 -7.73 -2.78
CA LEU A 94 3.79 -7.19 -3.91
C LEU A 94 2.87 -7.21 -5.14
N VAL A 95 2.81 -6.08 -5.84
CA VAL A 95 2.14 -5.93 -7.13
C VAL A 95 3.13 -5.44 -8.17
N VAL A 96 2.98 -5.91 -9.40
CA VAL A 96 3.72 -5.38 -10.56
C VAL A 96 2.76 -4.54 -11.36
N LEU A 97 3.14 -3.30 -11.64
CA LEU A 97 2.37 -2.42 -12.52
C LEU A 97 2.60 -2.86 -13.97
N MET A 98 1.56 -3.35 -14.60
CA MET A 98 1.51 -3.72 -16.02
C MET A 98 1.04 -2.52 -16.86
N GLU A 99 0.94 -2.70 -18.18
CA GLU A 99 0.46 -1.67 -19.09
C GLU A 99 -1.01 -1.28 -18.86
N ASP A 100 -1.83 -2.21 -18.32
CA ASP A 100 -3.28 -2.07 -18.17
C ASP A 100 -3.77 -2.09 -16.71
N GLY A 101 -2.89 -2.26 -15.72
CA GLY A 101 -3.26 -2.27 -14.31
C GLY A 101 -2.17 -2.83 -13.41
N ALA A 102 -2.49 -3.09 -12.15
CA ALA A 102 -1.59 -3.77 -11.23
C ALA A 102 -1.92 -5.26 -11.12
N GLU A 103 -0.89 -6.10 -11.23
CA GLU A 103 -0.98 -7.55 -11.06
C GLU A 103 -0.37 -7.97 -9.72
N PRO A 104 -1.17 -8.56 -8.80
CA PRO A 104 -0.63 -9.16 -7.59
C PRO A 104 0.20 -10.40 -7.90
N VAL A 105 1.33 -10.60 -7.20
CA VAL A 105 2.23 -11.73 -7.47
C VAL A 105 2.08 -12.89 -6.48
N HIS A 106 1.36 -12.72 -5.37
CA HIS A 106 1.18 -13.79 -4.40
C HIS A 106 -0.01 -14.69 -4.77
N GLY A 107 0.22 -16.01 -4.73
CA GLY A 107 -0.85 -17.01 -4.93
C GLY A 107 -1.53 -17.47 -3.63
N TYR A 108 -1.15 -16.91 -2.48
CA TYR A 108 -1.71 -17.33 -1.19
C TYR A 108 -3.07 -16.65 -0.95
N PRO A 109 -4.09 -17.38 -0.45
CA PRO A 109 -5.41 -16.79 -0.21
C PRO A 109 -5.36 -15.63 0.77
N ARG A 110 -5.88 -14.47 0.35
CA ARG A 110 -6.01 -13.28 1.20
C ARG A 110 -7.04 -13.47 2.32
N GLY A 111 -6.90 -12.64 3.34
CA GLY A 111 -7.83 -12.46 4.44
C GLY A 111 -7.62 -13.34 5.67
N LEU A 112 -8.42 -13.08 6.71
CA LEU A 112 -8.25 -13.74 8.01
C LEU A 112 -8.49 -15.25 7.90
N ARG A 113 -7.46 -16.04 8.25
CA ARG A 113 -7.52 -17.50 8.29
C ARG A 113 -7.21 -17.99 9.70
N ARG A 114 -7.88 -19.05 10.12
CA ARG A 114 -7.54 -19.79 11.34
C ARG A 114 -6.58 -20.91 10.94
N VAL A 115 -5.38 -20.88 11.49
CA VAL A 115 -4.45 -22.01 11.43
C VAL A 115 -4.66 -22.84 12.70
N GLY A 116 -4.70 -24.16 12.54
CA GLY A 116 -4.99 -25.12 13.60
C GLY A 116 -3.83 -25.29 14.58
#